data_AF-A0A6B3F5H1-F1
#
_entry.id   AF-A0A6B3F5H1-F1
#
_cell.length_a   1.000
_cell.length_b   1.000
_cell.length_c   1.000
_cell.angle_alpha   90.00
_cell.angle_beta   90.00
_cell.angle_gamma   90.00
#
_symmetry.space_group_name_H-M   'P 1'
#
loop_
_entity.id
_entity.type
_entity.pdbx_description
1 polymer ?
#
loop_
_entity_poly.entity_id
_entity_poly.type
_entity_poly.pdbx_seq_one_letter_code
_entity_poly.pdbx_strand_id
1 'polypeptide(L)'
;MLAASALASLTACGSGDPSGSGGGGGTGGAAAAAGSAEKKAGRLPTGNVVSGVRKDAAAARLLPERVRKAGKLTLGGAIGAPPTATYLEDGKTAAGVDVEITEG
;
A
#
# COMPACT_ATOMS: atom_id res chain seq x y z
N MET A 1 37.10 14.17 -34.93
CA MET A 1 36.34 15.38 -34.55
C MET A 1 34.85 15.00 -34.60
N LEU A 2 34.35 14.24 -33.63
CA LEU A 2 33.82 14.69 -32.33
C LEU A 2 32.68 15.71 -32.47
N ALA A 3 31.43 15.21 -32.41
CA ALA A 3 30.36 15.84 -31.64
C ALA A 3 29.24 14.80 -31.44
N ALA A 4 29.21 14.24 -30.23
CA ALA A 4 28.14 13.39 -29.74
C ALA A 4 26.99 14.28 -29.27
N SER A 5 25.80 14.13 -29.86
CA SER A 5 24.57 14.73 -29.35
C SER A 5 23.97 13.78 -28.33
N ALA A 6 24.14 14.09 -27.04
CA ALA A 6 23.57 13.34 -25.94
C ALA A 6 22.03 13.48 -25.93
N LEU A 7 21.31 12.44 -26.32
CA LEU A 7 19.91 12.29 -25.94
C LEU A 7 19.87 12.01 -24.43
N ALA A 8 19.39 12.99 -23.67
CA ALA A 8 19.07 12.82 -22.26
C ALA A 8 17.91 11.83 -22.12
N SER A 9 18.23 10.57 -21.86
CA SER A 9 17.28 9.55 -21.42
C SER A 9 16.71 10.00 -20.07
N LEU A 10 15.45 10.45 -20.04
CA LEU A 10 14.70 10.50 -18.80
C LEU A 10 14.55 9.07 -18.30
N THR A 11 15.42 8.67 -17.36
CA THR A 11 15.26 7.41 -16.63
C THR A 11 14.11 7.60 -15.66
N ALA A 12 12.88 7.31 -16.11
CA ALA A 12 11.82 6.98 -15.18
C ALA A 12 12.34 5.82 -14.32
N CYS A 13 12.43 6.04 -13.01
CA CYS A 13 12.86 5.03 -12.05
C CYS A 13 11.77 3.97 -11.96
N GLY A 14 11.87 2.96 -12.82
CA GLY A 14 10.94 1.84 -12.89
C GLY A 14 11.08 1.07 -14.20
N SER A 15 12.20 0.37 -14.40
CA SER A 15 12.30 -0.65 -15.45
C SER A 15 12.82 -1.95 -14.85
N GLY A 16 11.93 -2.94 -14.74
CA GLY A 16 12.34 -4.33 -14.82
C GLY A 16 12.88 -4.62 -16.22
N ASP A 17 13.74 -5.63 -16.32
CA ASP A 17 14.19 -6.17 -17.60
C ASP A 17 13.68 -7.62 -17.76
N PRO A 18 13.02 -7.97 -18.89
CA PRO A 18 12.51 -9.30 -19.15
C PRO A 18 13.49 -10.10 -20.03
N SER A 19 14.09 -11.17 -19.52
CA SER A 19 14.35 -12.43 -20.27
C SER A 19 15.36 -13.35 -19.56
N GLY A 20 15.04 -14.65 -19.53
CA GLY A 20 16.07 -15.70 -19.58
C GLY A 20 16.25 -16.61 -18.35
N SER A 21 15.33 -17.56 -18.18
CA SER A 21 15.54 -18.98 -17.77
C SER A 21 16.79 -19.37 -16.96
N GLY A 22 16.57 -19.89 -15.73
CA GLY A 22 17.55 -20.75 -15.07
C GLY A 22 17.34 -20.97 -13.55
N GLY A 23 16.66 -22.07 -13.20
CA GLY A 23 16.91 -22.94 -12.03
C GLY A 23 17.11 -22.37 -10.60
N GLY A 24 16.27 -22.86 -9.67
CA GLY A 24 16.73 -23.28 -8.34
C GLY A 24 16.31 -22.43 -7.13
N GLY A 25 15.33 -22.96 -6.38
CA GLY A 25 15.25 -23.01 -4.90
C GLY A 25 15.56 -21.79 -4.03
N GLY A 26 14.61 -21.42 -3.16
CA GLY A 26 14.93 -20.72 -1.90
C GLY A 26 13.88 -19.74 -1.37
N THR A 27 13.06 -20.22 -0.42
CA THR A 27 12.50 -19.52 0.76
C THR A 27 11.87 -18.12 0.62
N GLY A 28 10.54 -18.10 0.73
CA GLY A 28 9.74 -17.16 1.52
C GLY A 28 10.23 -15.71 1.66
N GLY A 29 9.73 -14.83 0.80
CA GLY A 29 9.75 -13.40 0.99
C GLY A 29 8.59 -12.80 0.20
N ALA A 30 7.72 -12.05 0.88
CA ALA A 30 6.53 -11.45 0.30
C ALA A 30 6.89 -10.59 -0.92
N ALA A 31 6.59 -11.09 -2.12
CA ALA A 31 6.64 -10.30 -3.33
C ALA A 31 5.45 -9.34 -3.31
N ALA A 32 5.69 -8.09 -2.93
CA ALA A 32 4.77 -6.99 -3.22
C ALA A 32 4.70 -6.85 -4.75
N ALA A 33 3.71 -7.51 -5.35
CA ALA A 33 3.43 -7.39 -6.78
C ALA A 33 2.68 -6.08 -7.03
N ALA A 34 3.42 -4.98 -7.16
CA ALA A 34 2.96 -3.80 -7.87
C ALA A 34 2.90 -4.14 -9.37
N GLY A 35 1.78 -4.71 -9.80
CA GLY A 35 1.51 -5.01 -11.20
C GLY A 35 0.20 -4.37 -11.60
N SER A 36 0.28 -3.31 -12.41
CA SER A 36 -0.86 -2.78 -13.16
C SER A 36 -1.45 -3.92 -13.97
N ALA A 37 -2.60 -4.40 -13.53
CA ALA A 37 -3.45 -5.26 -14.33
C ALA A 37 -4.85 -4.74 -14.09
N GLU A 38 -5.52 -4.34 -15.17
CA GLU A 38 -6.97 -4.44 -15.31
C GLU A 38 -7.38 -5.89 -15.01
N LYS A 39 -7.36 -6.25 -13.73
CA LYS A 39 -7.98 -7.47 -13.24
C LYS A 39 -9.45 -7.10 -13.14
N LYS A 40 -10.30 -7.86 -13.86
CA LYS A 40 -11.75 -7.96 -13.55
C LYS A 40 -11.91 -7.73 -12.05
N ALA A 41 -12.68 -6.73 -11.66
CA ALA A 41 -12.90 -6.33 -10.28
C ALA A 41 -13.28 -7.55 -9.43
N GLY A 42 -12.28 -8.28 -8.95
CA GLY A 42 -12.44 -9.24 -7.88
C GLY A 42 -12.84 -8.40 -6.69
N ARG A 43 -13.87 -8.85 -5.96
CA ARG A 43 -14.35 -8.15 -4.77
C ARG A 43 -13.14 -7.80 -3.91
N LEU A 44 -12.95 -6.52 -3.60
CA LEU A 44 -11.85 -6.08 -2.77
C LEU A 44 -11.90 -6.87 -1.47
N PRO A 45 -10.78 -7.48 -1.02
CA PRO A 45 -10.74 -8.08 0.30
C PRO A 45 -11.18 -7.01 1.30
N THR A 46 -12.20 -7.34 2.09
CA THR A 46 -12.69 -6.48 3.16
C THR A 46 -12.57 -7.27 4.45
N GLY A 47 -11.74 -6.79 5.38
CA GLY A 47 -11.46 -7.50 6.62
C GLY A 47 -10.72 -6.63 7.64
N ASN A 48 -10.96 -6.87 8.93
CA ASN A 48 -10.21 -6.18 9.98
C ASN A 48 -8.82 -6.84 10.14
N VAL A 49 -7.83 -6.26 9.44
CA VAL A 49 -6.42 -6.71 9.48
C VAL A 49 -5.75 -6.49 10.84
N VAL A 50 -6.31 -5.64 11.70
CA VAL A 50 -5.78 -5.36 13.04
C VAL A 50 -6.56 -6.04 14.17
N SER A 51 -7.47 -6.95 13.86
CA SER A 51 -8.34 -7.65 14.83
C SER A 51 -7.58 -8.37 15.96
N GLY A 52 -6.34 -8.81 15.71
CA GLY A 52 -5.47 -9.41 16.72
C GLY A 52 -4.64 -8.43 17.55
N VAL A 53 -4.63 -7.15 17.20
CA VAL A 53 -3.79 -6.13 17.84
C VAL A 53 -4.41 -5.71 19.17
N ARG A 54 -3.58 -5.67 20.22
CA ARG A 54 -3.99 -5.28 21.58
C ARG A 54 -3.33 -3.97 21.97
N LYS A 55 -4.05 -3.19 22.78
CA LYS A 55 -3.55 -1.91 23.31
C LYS A 55 -2.28 -2.13 24.12
N ASP A 56 -1.21 -1.45 23.72
CA ASP A 56 0.00 -1.32 24.53
C ASP A 56 -0.12 -0.12 25.48
N ALA A 57 0.08 -0.37 26.78
CA ALA A 57 -0.08 0.66 27.81
C ALA A 57 1.05 1.70 27.80
N ALA A 58 2.27 1.32 27.44
CA ALA A 58 3.40 2.24 27.37
C ALA A 58 3.24 3.21 26.19
N ALA A 59 2.88 2.69 25.01
CA ALA A 59 2.60 3.48 23.82
C ALA A 59 1.41 4.41 24.03
N ALA A 60 0.33 3.93 24.65
CA ALA A 60 -0.83 4.76 24.94
C ALA A 60 -0.50 5.97 25.83
N ARG A 61 0.49 5.86 26.73
CA ARG A 61 0.92 6.95 27.61
C ARG A 61 1.71 8.05 26.88
N LEU A 62 2.27 7.76 25.70
CA LEU A 62 2.97 8.75 24.88
C LEU A 62 2.01 9.76 24.23
N LEU A 63 0.73 9.38 24.04
CA LEU A 63 -0.25 10.27 23.44
C LEU A 63 -0.59 11.45 24.37
N PRO A 64 -0.75 12.67 23.84
CA PRO A 64 -1.20 13.83 24.63
C PRO A 64 -2.53 13.55 25.34
N GLU A 65 -2.72 14.12 26.53
CA GLU A 65 -3.92 13.87 27.34
C GLU A 65 -5.22 14.15 26.59
N ARG A 66 -5.26 15.25 25.82
CA ARG A 66 -6.43 15.61 25.01
C ARG A 66 -6.81 14.51 23.99
N VAL A 67 -5.82 13.86 23.40
CA VAL A 67 -6.01 12.80 22.38
C VAL A 67 -6.49 11.52 23.07
N ARG A 68 -5.89 11.17 24.21
CA ARG A 68 -6.33 10.03 25.02
C ARG A 68 -7.78 10.19 25.50
N LYS A 69 -8.15 11.40 25.95
CA LYS A 69 -9.51 11.75 26.37
C LYS A 69 -10.51 11.71 25.21
N ALA A 70 -10.11 12.14 24.01
CA ALA A 70 -10.96 12.10 22.84
C ALA A 70 -11.33 10.67 22.41
N GLY A 71 -10.45 9.70 22.67
CA GLY A 71 -10.70 8.27 22.41
C GLY A 71 -10.74 7.87 20.94
N LYS A 72 -10.64 8.84 20.02
CA LYS A 72 -10.63 8.68 18.56
C LYS A 72 -9.73 9.71 17.92
N LEU A 73 -9.27 9.40 16.71
CA LEU A 73 -8.47 10.29 15.87
C LEU A 73 -9.10 10.37 14.49
N THR A 74 -9.12 11.56 13.91
CA THR A 74 -9.45 11.74 12.50
C THR A 74 -8.15 11.76 11.71
N LEU A 75 -8.04 10.85 10.74
CA LEU A 75 -6.87 10.71 9.87
C LEU A 75 -7.23 11.09 8.44
N GLY A 76 -6.34 11.80 7.76
CA GLY A 76 -6.43 12.00 6.32
C GLY A 76 -5.80 10.82 5.59
N GLY A 77 -6.47 10.32 4.56
CA GLY A 77 -5.98 9.26 3.68
C GLY A 77 -6.03 9.67 2.21
N ALA A 78 -5.24 8.99 1.38
CA ALA A 78 -5.29 9.13 -0.08
C ALA A 78 -6.12 8.00 -0.70
N ILE A 79 -6.71 8.26 -1.88
CA ILE A 79 -7.40 7.24 -2.67
C ILE A 79 -6.49 6.88 -3.86
N GLY A 80 -6.23 5.58 -4.02
CA GLY A 80 -5.40 4.99 -5.06
C GLY A 80 -6.10 3.82 -5.74
N ALA A 81 -5.40 2.69 -5.84
CA ALA A 81 -5.88 1.47 -6.48
C ALA A 81 -5.67 0.26 -5.56
N PRO A 82 -6.41 -0.86 -5.74
CA PRO A 82 -6.19 -2.07 -4.97
C PRO A 82 -4.71 -2.51 -4.91
N PRO A 83 -4.21 -2.98 -3.75
CA PRO A 83 -4.94 -3.26 -2.51
C PRO A 83 -5.04 -2.06 -1.52
N THR A 84 -4.46 -0.90 -1.88
CA THR A 84 -4.54 0.34 -1.06
C THR A 84 -5.96 0.89 -1.04
N ALA A 85 -6.19 1.98 -0.28
CA ALA A 85 -7.52 2.60 -0.23
C ALA A 85 -8.05 2.93 -1.64
N THR A 86 -9.19 2.35 -2.00
CA THR A 86 -9.93 2.62 -3.24
C THR A 86 -11.42 2.69 -2.93
N TYR A 87 -12.20 3.34 -3.79
CA TYR A 87 -13.64 3.27 -3.70
C TYR A 87 -14.17 1.88 -4.11
N LEU A 88 -15.20 1.43 -3.42
CA LEU A 88 -16.06 0.32 -3.85
C LEU A 88 -16.92 0.75 -5.06
N GLU A 89 -17.69 -0.19 -5.59
CA GLU A 89 -18.59 0.01 -6.74
C GLU A 89 -19.62 1.14 -6.55
N ASP A 90 -19.91 1.54 -5.30
CA ASP A 90 -20.80 2.67 -5.00
C ASP A 90 -20.14 4.05 -5.21
N GLY A 91 -18.83 4.08 -5.48
CA GLY A 91 -18.05 5.30 -5.72
C GLY A 91 -17.91 6.21 -4.49
N LYS A 92 -18.27 5.75 -3.29
CA LYS A 92 -18.32 6.56 -2.06
C LYS A 92 -17.63 5.90 -0.89
N THR A 93 -17.82 4.58 -0.76
CA THR A 93 -17.25 3.81 0.34
C THR A 93 -15.81 3.46 0.00
N ALA A 94 -14.86 4.01 0.76
CA ALA A 94 -13.46 3.64 0.63
C ALA A 94 -13.20 2.31 1.37
N ALA A 95 -12.42 1.43 0.77
CA ALA A 95 -11.98 0.16 1.34
C ALA A 95 -10.56 -0.18 0.87
N GLY A 96 -9.90 -1.12 1.54
CA GLY A 96 -8.50 -1.49 1.28
C GLY A 96 -7.63 -1.30 2.53
N VAL A 97 -6.36 -1.68 2.44
CA VAL A 97 -5.51 -1.86 3.63
C VAL A 97 -5.34 -0.59 4.47
N ASP A 98 -5.26 0.60 3.85
CA ASP A 98 -5.09 1.85 4.58
C ASP A 98 -6.34 2.19 5.41
N VAL A 99 -7.53 1.89 4.88
CA VAL A 99 -8.81 2.07 5.59
C VAL A 99 -8.94 1.05 6.72
N GLU A 100 -8.58 -0.21 6.46
CA GLU A 100 -8.70 -1.29 7.45
C GLU A 100 -7.73 -1.14 8.63
N ILE A 101 -6.57 -0.51 8.42
CA ILE A 101 -5.64 -0.18 9.50
C ILE A 101 -6.19 0.95 10.39
N THR A 102 -6.96 1.87 9.83
CA THR A 102 -7.43 3.07 10.53
C THR A 102 -8.78 2.89 11.22
N GLU A 103 -9.65 2.00 10.71
CA GLU A 103 -11.01 1.75 11.20
C GLU A 103 -11.16 0.46 12.03
N GLY A 104 -10.06 -0.25 12.32
CA GLY A 104 -10.07 -1.57 12.96
C GLY A 104 -10.15 -1.61 14.48
#